data_AF-A0A094HAB0-F1
#
_entry.id   AF-A0A094HAB0-F1
#
_cell.length_a   1.000
_cell.length_b   1.000
_cell.length_c   1.000
_cell.angle_alpha   90.00
_cell.angle_beta   90.00
_cell.angle_gamma   90.00
#
_symmetry.space_group_name_H-M   'P 1'
#
loop_
_entity.id
_entity.type
_entity.pdbx_description
1 polymer ?
#
loop_
_entity_poly.entity_id
_entity_poly.type
_entity_poly.pdbx_seq_one_letter_code
_entity_poly.pdbx_strand_id
1 'polypeptide(L)'
;MEATAPEALIEDGFAQREALLRQQRSHLYADLLDLLQRRQRLLNRMLSELAKHEAAIAAGTPLPVPPRFRPITSQERKRLLAKGRDSKKRSMDFVEYLKGAVPRNKKILAKLGEQSVQDLQGLMPLAWKELDAADCAEAAARSTTLPRAMGEEG
;
A
#
# COMPACT_ATOMS: atom_id res chain seq x y z
N MET A 1 -45.77 19.14 20.41
CA MET A 1 -44.78 20.16 20.00
C MET A 1 -43.99 19.54 18.87
N GLU A 2 -44.25 20.01 17.65
CA GLU A 2 -43.64 19.52 16.41
C GLU A 2 -42.15 19.81 16.43
N ALA A 3 -41.32 18.78 16.20
CA ALA A 3 -39.93 18.97 15.85
C ALA A 3 -39.91 19.72 14.51
N THR A 4 -39.53 20.99 14.58
CA THR A 4 -39.40 21.86 13.43
C THR A 4 -38.43 21.23 12.42
N ALA A 5 -38.81 21.28 11.15
CA ALA A 5 -38.13 20.65 10.02
C ALA A 5 -36.65 21.05 9.74
N PRO A 6 -36.02 22.13 10.28
CA PRO A 6 -34.65 22.45 9.91
C PRO A 6 -33.58 21.61 10.63
N GLU A 7 -33.87 20.99 11.77
CA GLU A 7 -32.87 20.20 12.52
C GLU A 7 -32.55 18.86 11.82
N ALA A 8 -33.58 18.17 11.32
CA ALA A 8 -33.40 16.91 10.58
C ALA A 8 -32.61 17.08 9.26
N LEU A 9 -32.76 18.23 8.58
CA LEU A 9 -32.02 18.56 7.34
C LEU A 9 -30.54 18.88 7.60
N ILE A 10 -30.20 19.39 8.78
CA ILE A 10 -28.83 19.70 9.18
C ILE A 10 -28.08 18.41 9.56
N GLU A 11 -28.73 17.50 10.29
CA GLU A 11 -28.15 16.19 10.66
C GLU A 11 -27.91 15.29 9.43
N ASP A 12 -28.83 15.27 8.46
CA ASP A 12 -28.68 14.49 7.21
C ASP A 12 -27.51 14.99 6.35
N GLY A 13 -27.29 16.31 6.33
CA GLY A 13 -26.16 16.95 5.66
C GLY A 13 -24.82 16.64 6.31
N PHE A 14 -24.76 16.56 7.65
CA PHE A 14 -23.56 16.15 8.37
C PHE A 14 -23.25 14.66 8.17
N ALA A 15 -24.26 13.79 8.23
CA ALA A 15 -24.11 12.35 8.01
C ALA A 15 -23.60 12.03 6.60
N GLN A 16 -24.13 12.70 5.55
CA GLN A 16 -23.64 12.55 4.18
C GLN A 16 -22.18 13.02 4.02
N ARG A 17 -21.82 14.12 4.69
CA ARG A 17 -20.46 14.69 4.60
C ARG A 17 -19.44 13.80 5.31
N GLU A 18 -19.79 13.22 6.45
CA GLU A 18 -18.98 12.21 7.12
C GLU A 18 -18.84 10.93 6.31
N ALA A 19 -19.93 10.43 5.71
CA ALA A 19 -19.88 9.25 4.86
C ALA A 19 -18.94 9.45 3.65
N LEU A 20 -19.00 10.62 3.02
CA LEU A 20 -18.10 10.99 1.93
C LEU A 20 -16.64 11.04 2.38
N LEU A 21 -16.36 11.63 3.55
CA LEU A 21 -15.00 11.69 4.11
C LEU A 21 -14.47 10.29 4.48
N ARG A 22 -15.29 9.42 5.06
CA ARG A 22 -14.96 8.02 5.34
C ARG A 22 -14.65 7.24 4.06
N GLN A 23 -15.45 7.44 3.01
CA GLN A 23 -15.23 6.82 1.71
C GLN A 23 -13.92 7.30 1.06
N GLN A 24 -13.67 8.61 1.04
CA GLN A 24 -12.43 9.18 0.50
C GLN A 24 -11.20 8.66 1.25
N ARG A 25 -11.24 8.59 2.59
CA ARG A 25 -10.16 8.02 3.41
C ARG A 25 -9.92 6.55 3.08
N SER A 26 -10.99 5.75 2.96
CA SER A 26 -10.88 4.33 2.60
C SER A 26 -10.21 4.13 1.24
N HIS A 27 -10.52 4.96 0.24
CA HIS A 27 -9.87 4.89 -1.07
C HIS A 27 -8.38 5.24 -0.99
N LEU A 28 -8.03 6.30 -0.26
CA LEU A 28 -6.62 6.70 -0.08
C LEU A 28 -5.78 5.61 0.60
N TYR A 29 -6.33 4.92 1.60
CA TYR A 29 -5.65 3.80 2.25
C TYR A 29 -5.49 2.60 1.33
N ALA A 30 -6.53 2.26 0.56
CA ALA A 30 -6.46 1.17 -0.40
C ALA A 30 -5.37 1.41 -1.45
N ASP A 31 -5.30 2.63 -2.01
CA ASP A 31 -4.32 3.00 -3.02
C ASP A 31 -2.88 3.00 -2.47
N LEU A 32 -2.68 3.49 -1.24
CA LEU A 32 -1.37 3.51 -0.58
C LEU A 32 -0.87 2.09 -0.27
N LEU A 33 -1.75 1.23 0.24
CA LEU A 33 -1.44 -0.17 0.52
C LEU A 33 -1.09 -0.93 -0.76
N ASP A 34 -1.86 -0.71 -1.82
CA ASP A 34 -1.61 -1.28 -3.15
C ASP A 34 -0.24 -0.87 -3.70
N LEU A 35 0.11 0.41 -3.56
CA LEU A 35 1.40 0.94 -3.99
C LEU A 35 2.57 0.29 -3.22
N LEU A 36 2.46 0.19 -1.90
CA LEU A 36 3.44 -0.48 -1.04
C LEU A 36 3.62 -1.94 -1.44
N GLN A 37 2.51 -2.67 -1.62
CA GLN A 37 2.55 -4.07 -2.03
C GLN A 37 3.17 -4.26 -3.42
N ARG A 38 2.83 -3.40 -4.40
CA ARG A 38 3.43 -3.44 -5.75
C ARG A 38 4.93 -3.20 -5.69
N ARG A 39 5.38 -2.24 -4.87
CA ARG A 39 6.80 -1.95 -4.68
C ARG A 39 7.54 -3.09 -3.98
N GLN A 40 6.95 -3.69 -2.95
CA GLN A 40 7.50 -4.87 -2.27
C GLN A 40 7.64 -6.05 -3.24
N ARG A 41 6.60 -6.33 -4.05
CA ARG A 41 6.64 -7.38 -5.08
C ARG A 41 7.76 -7.17 -6.08
N LEU A 42 7.94 -5.93 -6.55
CA LEU A 42 9.05 -5.58 -7.45
C LEU A 42 10.41 -5.83 -6.81
N LEU A 43 10.60 -5.37 -5.56
CA LEU A 43 11.84 -5.58 -4.81
C LEU A 43 12.15 -7.08 -4.64
N ASN A 44 11.15 -7.88 -4.25
CA ASN A 44 11.30 -9.33 -4.08
C ASN A 44 11.69 -10.01 -5.39
N ARG A 45 11.12 -9.58 -6.52
CA ARG A 45 11.50 -10.08 -7.84
C ARG A 45 12.95 -9.76 -8.15
N MET A 46 13.40 -8.53 -7.90
CA MET A 46 14.78 -8.12 -8.15
C MET A 46 15.78 -8.86 -7.25
N LEU A 47 15.43 -9.07 -5.98
CA LEU A 47 16.23 -9.87 -5.05
C LEU A 47 16.34 -11.33 -5.51
N SER A 48 15.23 -11.93 -5.91
CA SER A 48 15.22 -13.31 -6.44
C SER A 48 16.09 -13.44 -7.69
N GLU A 49 15.98 -12.49 -8.63
CA GLU A 49 16.82 -12.49 -9.83
C GLU A 49 18.30 -12.30 -9.49
N LEU A 50 18.63 -11.39 -8.57
CA LEU A 50 20.02 -11.18 -8.15
C LEU A 50 20.59 -12.46 -7.53
N ALA A 51 19.85 -13.10 -6.62
CA ALA A 51 20.26 -14.34 -5.98
C ALA A 51 20.50 -15.47 -6.99
N LYS A 52 19.66 -15.62 -8.02
CA LYS A 52 19.86 -16.62 -9.09
C LYS A 52 21.16 -16.38 -9.85
N HIS A 53 21.47 -15.12 -10.17
CA HIS A 53 22.71 -14.81 -10.89
C HIS A 53 23.94 -14.98 -10.00
N GLU A 54 23.89 -14.56 -8.74
CA GLU A 54 24.98 -14.74 -7.78
C GLU A 54 25.27 -16.22 -7.52
N ALA A 55 24.23 -17.05 -7.38
CA ALA A 55 24.38 -18.50 -7.29
C ALA A 55 25.04 -19.09 -8.55
N ALA A 56 24.65 -18.64 -9.74
CA ALA A 56 25.26 -19.11 -10.98
C ALA A 56 26.75 -18.73 -11.09
N ILE A 57 27.11 -17.50 -10.68
CA ILE A 57 28.49 -17.04 -10.60
C ILE A 57 29.29 -17.90 -9.62
N ALA A 58 28.77 -18.11 -8.40
CA ALA A 58 29.43 -18.89 -7.37
C ALA A 58 29.65 -20.35 -7.80
N ALA A 59 28.68 -20.94 -8.49
CA ALA A 59 28.78 -22.31 -9.01
C ALA A 59 29.63 -22.44 -10.29
N GLY A 60 30.13 -21.33 -10.85
CA GLY A 60 30.83 -21.34 -12.14
C GLY A 60 29.96 -21.77 -13.33
N THR A 61 28.64 -21.77 -13.15
CA THR A 61 27.68 -22.21 -14.17
C THR A 61 27.32 -21.07 -15.13
N PRO A 62 26.77 -21.37 -16.31
CA PRO A 62 26.31 -20.34 -17.22
C PRO A 62 25.29 -19.40 -16.55
N LEU A 63 25.51 -18.09 -16.69
CA LEU A 63 24.59 -17.09 -16.15
C LEU A 63 23.18 -17.27 -16.74
N PRO A 64 22.14 -17.22 -15.90
CA PRO A 64 20.76 -17.26 -16.37
C PRO A 64 20.47 -16.06 -17.28
N VAL A 65 19.56 -16.27 -18.24
CA VAL A 65 19.17 -15.21 -19.17
C VAL A 65 18.23 -14.24 -18.44
N PRO A 66 18.50 -12.93 -18.46
CA PRO A 66 17.65 -12.00 -17.73
C PRO A 66 16.23 -11.95 -18.33
N PRO A 67 15.18 -11.72 -17.53
CA PRO A 67 13.79 -11.91 -17.95
C PRO A 67 13.28 -11.01 -19.10
N ARG A 68 14.01 -9.95 -19.46
CA ARG A 68 13.69 -9.10 -20.63
C ARG A 68 14.45 -9.50 -21.90
N PHE A 69 15.29 -10.53 -21.83
CA PHE A 69 16.07 -11.00 -22.96
C PHE A 69 15.54 -12.35 -23.41
N ARG A 70 15.43 -12.52 -24.74
CA ARG A 70 15.09 -13.80 -25.33
C ARG A 70 16.19 -14.81 -24.99
N PRO A 71 15.85 -16.04 -24.54
CA PRO A 71 16.82 -17.11 -24.39
C PRO A 71 17.57 -17.29 -25.71
N ILE A 72 18.90 -17.26 -25.64
CA ILE A 72 19.77 -17.40 -26.80
C ILE A 72 20.18 -18.86 -26.89
N THR A 73 19.94 -19.50 -28.02
CA THR A 73 20.39 -20.87 -28.27
C THR A 73 21.91 -20.96 -28.32
N SER A 74 22.48 -22.15 -28.09
CA SER A 74 23.95 -22.35 -28.20
C SER A 74 24.50 -21.92 -29.56
N GLN A 75 23.75 -22.17 -30.64
CA GLN A 75 24.14 -21.78 -32.01
C GLN A 75 24.11 -20.26 -32.21
N GLU A 76 23.09 -19.57 -31.71
CA GLU A 76 23.03 -18.10 -31.74
C GLU A 76 24.12 -17.47 -30.89
N ARG A 77 24.50 -18.10 -29.77
CA ARG A 77 25.62 -17.63 -28.94
C ARG A 77 26.94 -17.66 -29.70
N LYS A 78 27.21 -18.74 -30.44
CA LYS A 78 28.38 -18.83 -31.34
C LYS A 78 28.34 -17.76 -32.42
N ARG A 79 27.17 -17.51 -33.02
CA ARG A 79 26.97 -16.44 -34.03
C ARG A 79 27.19 -15.04 -33.45
N LEU A 80 26.76 -14.79 -32.22
CA LEU A 80 26.97 -13.51 -31.55
C LEU A 80 28.43 -13.28 -31.20
N LEU A 81 29.11 -14.32 -30.68
CA LEU A 81 30.55 -14.29 -30.43
C LEU A 81 31.35 -14.02 -31.72
N ALA A 82 30.98 -14.68 -32.82
CA ALA A 82 31.59 -14.42 -34.14
C ALA A 82 31.37 -12.97 -34.63
N LYS A 83 30.31 -12.29 -34.16
CA LYS A 83 30.01 -10.88 -34.43
C LYS A 83 30.57 -9.93 -33.36
N GLY A 84 31.43 -10.42 -32.46
CA GLY A 84 32.01 -9.64 -31.36
C GLY A 84 31.01 -9.22 -30.27
N ARG A 85 29.80 -9.79 -30.24
CA ARG A 85 28.79 -9.49 -29.21
C ARG A 85 28.81 -10.56 -28.13
N ASP A 86 29.24 -10.19 -26.94
CA ASP A 86 29.26 -11.12 -25.81
C ASP A 86 27.94 -11.12 -25.01
N SER A 87 27.25 -12.26 -25.04
CA SER A 87 26.06 -12.52 -24.21
C SER A 87 26.35 -12.49 -22.70
N LYS A 88 27.60 -12.79 -22.31
CA LYS A 88 28.06 -12.77 -20.92
C LYS A 88 28.13 -11.34 -20.39
N LYS A 89 28.63 -10.41 -21.22
CA LYS A 89 28.63 -8.96 -20.93
C LYS A 89 27.23 -8.45 -20.59
N ARG A 90 26.21 -8.77 -21.40
CA ARG A 90 24.81 -8.39 -21.12
C ARG A 90 24.27 -8.90 -19.78
N SER A 91 24.63 -10.12 -19.41
CA SER A 91 24.18 -10.74 -18.16
C SER A 91 24.88 -10.10 -16.95
N MET A 92 26.16 -9.76 -17.10
CA MET A 92 26.92 -9.01 -16.09
C MET A 92 26.41 -7.58 -15.92
N ASP A 93 26.12 -6.88 -17.02
CA ASP A 93 25.52 -5.53 -16.99
C ASP A 93 24.18 -5.55 -16.23
N PHE A 94 23.39 -6.63 -16.40
CA PHE A 94 22.14 -6.81 -15.66
C PHE A 94 22.35 -7.08 -14.17
N VAL A 95 23.35 -7.88 -13.79
CA VAL A 95 23.72 -8.09 -12.38
C VAL A 95 24.16 -6.78 -11.73
N GLU A 96 24.98 -5.99 -12.41
CA GLU A 96 25.43 -4.68 -11.93
C GLU A 96 24.25 -3.72 -11.75
N TYR A 97 23.33 -3.69 -12.71
CA TYR A 97 22.06 -2.97 -12.58
C TYR A 97 21.28 -3.42 -11.34
N LEU A 98 21.11 -4.73 -11.12
CA LEU A 98 20.38 -5.25 -9.95
C LEU A 98 21.07 -4.86 -8.64
N LYS A 99 22.40 -4.96 -8.57
CA LYS A 99 23.19 -4.54 -7.40
C LYS A 99 23.01 -3.06 -7.07
N GLY A 100 22.87 -2.20 -8.07
CA GLY A 100 22.56 -0.78 -7.86
C GLY A 100 21.09 -0.51 -7.53
N ALA A 101 20.17 -1.24 -8.14
CA ALA A 101 18.74 -0.95 -8.09
C ALA A 101 18.03 -1.54 -6.86
N VAL A 102 18.47 -2.70 -6.35
CA VAL A 102 17.96 -3.29 -5.10
C VAL A 102 18.10 -2.33 -3.90
N PRO A 103 19.30 -1.80 -3.56
CA PRO A 103 19.44 -0.92 -2.40
C PRO A 103 18.67 0.40 -2.57
N ARG A 104 18.58 0.93 -3.80
CA ARG A 104 17.73 2.12 -4.08
C ARG A 104 16.26 1.84 -3.82
N ASN A 105 15.74 0.71 -4.29
CA ASN A 105 14.34 0.33 -4.05
C ASN A 105 14.05 0.04 -2.57
N LYS A 106 14.99 -0.57 -1.83
CA LYS A 106 14.89 -0.72 -0.36
C LYS A 106 14.72 0.63 0.33
N LYS A 107 15.53 1.63 -0.02
CA LYS A 107 15.44 2.99 0.54
C LYS A 107 14.10 3.66 0.20
N ILE A 108 13.64 3.54 -1.04
CA ILE A 108 12.34 4.09 -1.46
C ILE A 108 11.20 3.45 -0.68
N LEU A 109 11.23 2.12 -0.53
CA LEU A 109 10.19 1.40 0.19
C LEU A 109 10.17 1.75 1.68
N ALA A 110 11.34 1.86 2.32
CA ALA A 110 11.45 2.30 3.70
C ALA A 110 10.84 3.70 3.90
N LYS A 111 11.21 4.66 3.04
CA LYS A 111 10.64 6.02 3.09
C LYS A 111 9.13 6.03 2.89
N LEU A 112 8.62 5.23 1.95
CA LEU A 112 7.18 5.13 1.71
C LEU A 112 6.46 4.54 2.93
N GLY A 113 7.05 3.53 3.58
CA GLY A 113 6.54 2.97 4.82
C GLY A 113 6.53 3.97 5.98
N GLU A 114 7.63 4.70 6.18
CA GLU A 114 7.73 5.76 7.19
C GLU A 114 6.67 6.85 6.97
N GLN A 115 6.53 7.34 5.74
CA GLN A 115 5.50 8.33 5.40
C GLN A 115 4.10 7.80 5.67
N SER A 116 3.83 6.53 5.31
CA SER A 116 2.53 5.90 5.54
C SER A 116 2.18 5.82 7.03
N VAL A 117 3.18 5.52 7.88
CA VAL A 117 3.00 5.49 9.34
C VAL A 117 2.72 6.89 9.88
N GLN A 118 3.43 7.91 9.40
CA GLN A 118 3.20 9.30 9.80
C GLN A 118 1.81 9.79 9.40
N ASP A 119 1.38 9.50 8.17
CA ASP A 119 0.06 9.87 7.67
C ASP A 119 -1.05 9.19 8.50
N LEU A 120 -0.88 7.90 8.82
CA LEU A 120 -1.78 7.15 9.71
C LEU A 120 -1.83 7.76 11.12
N GLN A 121 -0.68 8.09 11.70
CA GLN A 121 -0.59 8.71 13.03
C GLN A 121 -1.28 10.09 13.06
N GLY A 122 -1.13 10.90 12.00
CA GLY A 122 -1.82 12.19 11.89
C GLY A 122 -3.36 12.06 11.82
N LEU A 123 -3.86 10.92 11.34
CA LEU A 123 -5.29 10.63 11.22
C LEU A 123 -5.88 9.93 12.46
N MET A 124 -5.04 9.41 13.37
CA MET A 124 -5.50 8.78 14.61
C MET A 124 -6.34 9.73 15.49
N PRO A 125 -5.94 10.98 15.78
CA PRO A 125 -6.74 11.87 16.63
C PRO A 125 -8.14 12.14 16.09
N LEU A 126 -8.30 12.17 14.76
CA LEU A 126 -9.61 12.31 14.11
C LEU A 126 -10.46 11.05 14.32
N ALA A 127 -9.86 9.85 14.16
CA ALA A 127 -10.55 8.59 14.40
C ALA A 127 -10.99 8.45 15.87
N TRP A 128 -10.16 8.88 16.83
CA TRP A 128 -10.51 8.90 18.25
C TRP A 128 -11.67 9.86 18.56
N LYS A 129 -11.65 11.07 17.99
CA LYS A 129 -12.76 12.03 18.14
C LYS A 129 -14.07 11.51 17.56
N GLU A 130 -14.02 10.83 16.41
CA GLU A 130 -15.20 10.20 15.81
C GLU A 130 -15.75 9.08 16.71
N LEU A 131 -14.86 8.29 17.35
CA LEU A 131 -15.26 7.24 18.28
C LEU A 131 -15.91 7.83 19.55
N ASP A 132 -15.28 8.84 20.16
CA ASP A 132 -15.80 9.53 21.34
C ASP A 132 -17.18 10.17 21.06
N ALA A 133 -17.35 10.77 19.88
CA ALA A 133 -18.63 11.35 19.45
C ALA A 133 -19.71 10.28 19.25
N ALA A 134 -19.38 9.13 18.67
CA ALA A 134 -20.30 8.00 18.50
C ALA A 134 -20.74 7.43 19.86
N ASP A 135 -19.80 7.25 20.80
CA ASP A 135 -20.09 6.78 22.16
C ASP A 135 -21.00 7.76 22.92
N CYS A 136 -20.80 9.07 22.73
CA CYS A 136 -21.65 10.10 23.33
C CYS A 136 -23.05 10.12 22.71
N ALA A 137 -23.18 9.96 21.39
CA ALA A 137 -24.47 9.85 20.71
C ALA A 137 -25.24 8.58 21.14
N GLU A 138 -24.54 7.46 21.29
CA GLU A 138 -25.13 6.22 21.79
C GLU A 138 -25.61 6.36 23.24
N ALA A 139 -24.81 7.00 24.11
CA ALA A 139 -25.19 7.29 25.48
C ALA A 139 -26.41 8.23 25.55
N ALA A 140 -26.47 9.25 24.69
CA ALA A 140 -27.60 10.17 24.61
C ALA A 140 -28.90 9.46 24.17
N ALA A 141 -28.83 8.58 23.17
CA ALA A 141 -29.96 7.78 22.71
C ALA A 141 -30.48 6.80 23.78
N ARG A 142 -29.58 6.24 24.60
CA ARG A 142 -29.96 5.40 25.76
C ARG A 142 -30.56 6.21 26.92
N SER A 143 -30.18 7.48 27.06
CA SER A 143 -30.74 8.38 28.09
C SER A 143 -32.15 8.86 27.75
N THR A 144 -32.42 9.16 26.47
CA THR A 144 -33.75 9.58 26.01
C THR A 144 -34.79 8.46 25.95
N THR A 145 -34.35 7.21 26.09
CA THR A 145 -35.22 6.02 26.16
C THR A 145 -35.58 5.60 27.58
N LEU A 146 -35.19 6.37 28.61
CA LEU A 146 -35.74 6.21 29.96
C LEU A 146 -37.26 6.45 29.91
N PRO A 147 -38.11 5.47 30.29
CA PRO A 147 -39.53 5.70 30.38
C PRO A 147 -39.76 6.80 31.41
N ARG A 148 -40.48 7.83 31.00
CA ARG A 148 -41.03 8.86 31.88
C ARG A 148 -41.88 8.15 32.94
N ALA A 149 -41.26 7.75 34.04
CA ALA A 149 -41.96 7.20 35.19
C ALA A 149 -42.86 8.31 35.73
N MET A 150 -44.17 8.05 35.65
CA MET A 150 -45.23 8.89 36.15
C MET A 150 -44.93 9.33 37.58
N GLY A 151 -44.96 10.64 37.81
CA GLY A 151 -45.27 11.24 39.09
C GLY A 151 -46.55 12.04 38.95
N GLU A 152 -47.66 11.37 38.66
CA GLU A 152 -48.98 11.84 39.05
C GLU A 152 -49.42 10.95 40.23
N GLU A 153 -49.06 11.38 41.43
CA GLU A 153 -49.74 11.09 42.69
C GLU A 153 -49.87 12.49 43.33
N GLY A 154 -51.05 13.08 43.45
CA GLY A 154 -52.19 12.63 44.23
C GLY A 154 -52.43 13.69 45.30
#